data_AF-A0A318KUW3-F1
#
_entry.id   AF-A0A318KUW3-F1
#
_cell.length_a   1.000
_cell.length_b   1.000
_cell.length_c   1.000
_cell.angle_alpha   90.00
_cell.angle_beta   90.00
_cell.angle_gamma   90.00
#
_symmetry.space_group_name_H-M   'P 1'
#
loop_
_entity.id
_entity.type
_entity.pdbx_description
1 polymer ?
#
loop_
_entity_poly.entity_id
_entity_poly.type
_entity_poly.pdbx_seq_one_letter_code
_entity_poly.pdbx_strand_id
1 'polypeptide(L)'
;MPDFHADLNKLLDAAAAWQNASVELNTSAEKAGSIQGSHAEVVWGVFQEVWTSQVKAAEYMKNRLTEARDEASAVGNVLTHVATVFREKDENFANVLIKLQGEQ
;
A
#
# COMPACT_ATOMS: atom_id res chain seq x y z
N MET A 1 -29.06 13.58 -0.58
CA MET A 1 -27.87 13.70 -1.45
C MET A 1 -26.71 13.02 -0.75
N PRO A 2 -25.80 12.35 -1.46
CA PRO A 2 -24.54 11.89 -0.87
C PRO A 2 -23.79 13.09 -0.27
N ASP A 3 -23.21 12.92 0.91
CA ASP A 3 -22.30 13.91 1.46
C ASP A 3 -20.94 13.73 0.79
N PHE A 4 -20.72 14.53 -0.25
CA PHE A 4 -19.53 14.46 -1.09
C PHE A 4 -18.23 14.57 -0.27
N HIS A 5 -18.22 15.39 0.80
CA HIS A 5 -17.06 15.53 1.66
C HIS A 5 -16.85 14.26 2.51
N ALA A 6 -17.93 13.66 3.03
CA ALA A 6 -17.85 12.40 3.75
C ALA A 6 -17.34 11.26 2.85
N ASP A 7 -17.78 11.19 1.60
CA ASP A 7 -17.33 10.18 0.63
C ASP A 7 -15.85 10.34 0.28
N LEU A 8 -15.35 11.57 0.12
CA LEU A 8 -13.92 11.83 -0.09
C LEU A 8 -13.07 11.44 1.12
N ASN A 9 -13.56 11.72 2.33
CA ASN A 9 -12.88 11.28 3.55
C ASN A 9 -12.81 9.76 3.63
N LYS A 10 -13.83 9.02 3.17
CA LYS A 10 -13.77 7.56 3.07
C LYS A 10 -12.74 7.06 2.06
N LEU A 11 -12.55 7.75 0.94
CA LEU A 11 -11.47 7.41 0.00
C LEU A 11 -10.09 7.63 0.61
N LEU A 12 -9.90 8.69 1.39
CA LEU A 12 -8.65 8.96 2.10
C LEU A 12 -8.39 7.95 3.22
N ASP A 13 -9.41 7.56 3.98
CA ASP A 13 -9.31 6.49 5.00
C ASP A 13 -8.86 5.17 4.35
N ALA A 14 -9.49 4.80 3.23
CA ALA A 14 -9.14 3.60 2.49
C ALA A 14 -7.72 3.69 1.90
N ALA A 15 -7.32 4.84 1.39
CA ALA A 15 -5.96 5.07 0.89
C ALA A 15 -4.92 4.84 1.99
N ALA A 16 -5.14 5.40 3.18
CA ALA A 16 -4.26 5.23 4.33
C ALA A 16 -4.16 3.75 4.76
N ALA A 17 -5.28 3.03 4.77
CA ALA A 17 -5.29 1.59 5.07
C ALA A 17 -4.44 0.78 4.08
N TRP A 18 -4.52 1.08 2.78
CA TRP A 18 -3.70 0.43 1.75
C TRP A 18 -2.20 0.78 1.88
N GLN A 19 -1.87 2.01 2.24
CA GLN A 19 -0.48 2.38 2.51
C GLN A 19 0.08 1.68 3.74
N ASN A 20 -0.70 1.57 4.82
CA ASN A 20 -0.29 0.82 6.00
C ASN A 20 -0.09 -0.67 5.67
N ALA A 21 -1.00 -1.27 4.87
CA ALA A 21 -0.83 -2.64 4.40
C ALA A 21 0.46 -2.82 3.58
N SER A 22 0.80 -1.85 2.72
CA SER A 22 2.06 -1.86 1.98
C SER A 22 3.28 -1.88 2.93
N VAL A 23 3.29 -1.06 3.98
CA VAL A 23 4.37 -1.07 4.98
C VAL A 23 4.49 -2.44 5.68
N GLU A 24 3.39 -3.02 6.14
CA GLU A 24 3.38 -4.33 6.82
C GLU A 24 3.84 -5.48 5.89
N LEU A 25 3.45 -5.42 4.61
CA LEU A 25 3.92 -6.37 3.59
C LEU A 25 5.42 -6.24 3.36
N ASN A 26 5.96 -5.01 3.35
CA ASN A 26 7.40 -4.77 3.25
C ASN A 26 8.16 -5.36 4.44
N THR A 27 7.70 -5.07 5.67
CA THR A 27 8.30 -5.63 6.89
C THR A 27 8.26 -7.17 6.89
N SER A 28 7.18 -7.76 6.39
CA SER A 28 7.06 -9.21 6.27
C SER A 28 8.02 -9.79 5.22
N ALA A 29 8.21 -9.09 4.09
CA ALA A 29 9.16 -9.49 3.05
C ALA A 29 10.61 -9.44 3.55
N GLU A 30 10.96 -8.42 4.34
CA GLU A 30 12.27 -8.31 4.98
C GLU A 30 12.53 -9.46 5.96
N LYS A 31 11.53 -9.82 6.78
CA LYS A 31 11.61 -10.98 7.67
C LYS A 31 11.78 -12.29 6.91
N ALA A 32 11.02 -12.50 5.82
CA ALA A 32 11.20 -13.66 4.96
C ALA A 32 12.63 -13.70 4.37
N GLY A 33 13.16 -12.56 3.92
CA GLY A 33 14.53 -12.44 3.46
C GLY A 33 15.57 -12.80 4.53
N SER A 34 15.32 -12.45 5.80
CA SER A 34 16.23 -12.76 6.91
C SER A 34 16.42 -14.26 7.15
N ILE A 35 15.46 -15.10 6.73
CA ILE A 35 15.57 -16.56 6.84
C ILE A 35 16.82 -17.06 6.11
N GLN A 36 17.17 -16.47 4.96
CA GLN A 36 18.37 -16.84 4.21
C GLN A 36 19.68 -16.66 5.00
N GLY A 37 19.71 -15.69 5.93
CA GLY A 37 20.86 -15.40 6.78
C GLY A 37 20.79 -16.05 8.17
N SER A 38 19.61 -16.39 8.65
CA SER A 38 19.43 -17.16 9.88
C SER A 38 19.98 -18.57 9.68
N HIS A 39 20.70 -19.14 10.65
CA HIS A 39 21.21 -20.53 10.61
C HIS A 39 22.46 -20.81 9.75
N ALA A 40 23.29 -19.81 9.47
CA ALA A 40 24.65 -20.03 8.92
C ALA A 40 25.52 -20.98 9.78
N GLU A 41 25.18 -21.16 11.06
CA GLU A 41 25.95 -21.94 12.04
C GLU A 41 25.59 -23.43 12.10
N VAL A 42 24.54 -23.87 11.41
CA VAL A 42 24.09 -25.28 11.44
C VAL A 42 24.91 -26.13 10.47
N VAL A 43 25.33 -27.33 10.90
CA VAL A 43 26.01 -28.30 10.04
C VAL A 43 24.99 -28.89 9.04
N TRP A 44 24.85 -28.22 7.90
CA TRP A 44 23.81 -28.50 6.91
C TRP A 44 24.00 -29.82 6.16
N GLY A 45 25.14 -30.49 6.24
CA GLY A 45 25.41 -31.70 5.45
C GLY A 45 24.36 -32.82 5.58
N VAL A 46 23.63 -32.88 6.71
CA VAL A 46 22.54 -33.86 6.93
C VAL A 46 21.14 -33.27 6.64
N PHE A 47 20.99 -31.94 6.69
CA PHE A 47 19.70 -31.24 6.54
C PHE A 47 19.62 -30.36 5.28
N GLN A 48 20.57 -30.53 4.35
CA GLN A 48 20.79 -29.60 3.24
C GLN A 48 19.58 -29.47 2.32
N GLU A 49 18.88 -30.57 2.08
CA GLU A 49 17.66 -30.60 1.26
C GLU A 49 16.52 -29.82 1.92
N VAL A 50 16.31 -30.05 3.23
CA VAL A 50 15.30 -29.34 4.02
C VAL A 50 15.62 -27.85 4.06
N TRP A 51 16.88 -27.50 4.30
CA TRP A 51 17.33 -26.11 4.31
C TRP A 51 17.13 -25.41 2.97
N THR A 52 17.55 -26.04 1.89
CA THR A 52 17.39 -25.52 0.54
C THR A 52 15.91 -25.26 0.24
N SER A 53 15.03 -26.16 0.68
CA SER A 53 13.58 -26.00 0.52
C SER A 53 13.03 -24.82 1.32
N GLN A 54 13.48 -24.64 2.56
CA GLN A 54 13.11 -23.48 3.40
C GLN A 54 13.57 -22.16 2.80
N VAL A 55 14.82 -22.10 2.32
CA VAL A 55 15.38 -20.91 1.64
C VAL A 55 14.57 -20.55 0.39
N LYS A 56 14.21 -21.55 -0.43
CA LYS A 56 13.35 -21.34 -1.61
C LYS A 56 11.94 -20.87 -1.24
N ALA A 57 11.34 -21.44 -0.21
CA ALA A 57 10.03 -21.00 0.27
C ALA A 57 10.09 -19.56 0.79
N ALA A 58 11.13 -19.20 1.54
CA ALA A 58 11.37 -17.85 2.02
C ALA A 58 11.58 -16.84 0.88
N GLU A 59 12.34 -17.21 -0.15
CA GLU A 59 12.53 -16.40 -1.36
C GLU A 59 11.20 -16.18 -2.10
N TYR A 60 10.43 -17.25 -2.29
CA TYR A 60 9.12 -17.15 -2.91
C TYR A 60 8.17 -16.23 -2.12
N MET A 61 8.11 -16.37 -0.80
CA MET A 61 7.32 -15.50 0.07
C MET A 61 7.76 -14.04 -0.05
N LYS A 62 9.07 -13.77 0.02
CA LYS A 62 9.62 -12.42 -0.14
C LYS A 62 9.17 -11.78 -1.46
N ASN A 63 9.25 -12.51 -2.56
CA ASN A 63 8.87 -11.99 -3.88
C ASN A 63 7.38 -11.66 -3.94
N ARG A 64 6.51 -12.56 -3.49
CA ARG A 64 5.05 -12.35 -3.46
C ARG A 64 4.64 -11.21 -2.53
N LEU A 65 5.28 -11.08 -1.36
CA LEU A 65 5.03 -9.98 -0.43
C LEU A 65 5.49 -8.63 -1.00
N THR A 66 6.59 -8.62 -1.76
CA THR A 66 7.09 -7.41 -2.43
C THR A 66 6.13 -6.96 -3.54
N GLU A 67 5.63 -7.89 -4.35
CA GLU A 67 4.60 -7.60 -5.36
C GLU A 67 3.33 -7.04 -4.71
N ALA A 68 2.83 -7.70 -3.66
CA ALA A 68 1.64 -7.25 -2.94
C ALA A 68 1.83 -5.87 -2.29
N ARG A 69 3.04 -5.56 -1.78
CA ARG A 69 3.39 -4.24 -1.25
C ARG A 69 3.24 -3.15 -2.33
N ASP A 70 3.77 -3.42 -3.52
CA ASP A 70 3.77 -2.46 -4.63
C ASP A 70 2.34 -2.22 -5.13
N GLU A 71 1.54 -3.28 -5.24
CA GLU A 71 0.11 -3.19 -5.57
C GLU A 71 -0.68 -2.40 -4.51
N ALA A 72 -0.47 -2.69 -3.22
CA ALA A 72 -1.12 -1.97 -2.13
C ALA A 72 -0.78 -0.48 -2.15
N SER A 73 0.49 -0.12 -2.37
CA SER A 73 0.93 1.27 -2.52
C SER A 73 0.26 1.95 -3.72
N ALA A 74 0.19 1.26 -4.86
CA ALA A 74 -0.45 1.78 -6.06
C ALA A 74 -1.95 2.08 -5.82
N VAL A 75 -2.68 1.18 -5.16
CA VAL A 75 -4.08 1.40 -4.81
C VAL A 75 -4.24 2.60 -3.88
N GLY A 76 -3.40 2.71 -2.84
CA GLY A 76 -3.41 3.87 -1.94
C GLY A 76 -3.16 5.19 -2.66
N ASN A 77 -2.23 5.21 -3.61
CA ASN A 77 -1.93 6.40 -4.43
C ASN A 77 -3.10 6.80 -5.32
N VAL A 78 -3.75 5.83 -5.98
CA VAL A 78 -4.93 6.10 -6.84
C VAL A 78 -6.07 6.70 -6.02
N LEU A 79 -6.38 6.11 -4.86
CA LEU A 79 -7.45 6.62 -3.99
C LEU A 79 -7.17 8.05 -3.50
N THR A 80 -5.93 8.32 -3.10
CA THR A 80 -5.49 9.68 -2.71
C THR A 80 -5.61 10.67 -3.87
N HIS A 81 -5.19 10.26 -5.07
CA HIS A 81 -5.26 11.10 -6.25
C HIS A 81 -6.71 11.44 -6.61
N VAL A 82 -7.59 10.44 -6.64
CA VAL A 82 -9.02 10.62 -6.92
C VAL A 82 -9.64 11.56 -5.90
N ALA A 83 -9.38 11.37 -4.60
CA ALA A 83 -9.89 12.25 -3.56
C ALA A 83 -9.43 13.70 -3.74
N THR A 84 -8.15 13.90 -4.11
CA THR A 84 -7.56 15.22 -4.36
C THR A 84 -8.21 15.91 -5.55
N VAL A 85 -8.33 15.22 -6.70
CA VAL A 85 -8.95 15.77 -7.91
C VAL A 85 -10.39 16.20 -7.63
N PHE A 86 -11.17 15.38 -6.94
CA PHE A 86 -12.54 15.72 -6.61
C PHE A 86 -12.65 16.91 -5.67
N ARG A 87 -11.77 17.01 -4.67
CA ARG A 87 -11.72 18.18 -3.78
C ARG A 87 -11.41 19.47 -4.56
N GLU A 88 -10.42 19.42 -5.45
CA GLU A 88 -10.07 20.57 -6.30
C GLU A 88 -11.23 21.00 -7.21
N LYS A 89 -12.00 20.04 -7.74
CA LYS A 89 -13.17 20.36 -8.58
C LYS A 89 -14.28 21.03 -7.76
N ASP A 90 -14.51 20.58 -6.53
CA ASP A 90 -15.50 21.17 -5.63
C ASP A 90 -15.12 22.60 -5.20
N GLU A 91 -13.85 22.82 -4.82
CA GLU A 91 -13.32 24.15 -4.52
C GLU A 91 -13.44 25.10 -5.72
N ASN A 92 -13.12 24.62 -6.93
CA ASN A 92 -13.28 25.41 -8.15
C ASN A 92 -14.75 25.75 -8.42
N PHE A 93 -15.67 24.81 -8.22
CA PHE A 93 -17.10 25.05 -8.40
C PHE A 93 -17.63 26.09 -7.40
N ALA A 94 -17.28 25.97 -6.12
CA ALA A 94 -17.63 26.94 -5.08
C ALA A 94 -17.12 28.35 -5.42
N ASN A 95 -15.87 28.47 -5.89
CA ASN A 95 -15.28 29.74 -6.30
C ASN A 95 -16.00 30.39 -7.49
N VAL A 96 -16.46 29.58 -8.47
CA VAL A 96 -17.26 30.08 -9.60
C VAL A 96 -18.62 30.58 -9.12
N LEU A 97 -19.29 29.86 -8.22
CA LEU A 97 -20.57 30.30 -7.66
C LEU A 97 -20.46 31.62 -6.89
N ILE A 98 -19.41 31.79 -6.08
CA ILE A 98 -19.16 33.05 -5.35
C ILE A 98 -18.99 34.23 -6.32
N LYS A 99 -18.24 34.03 -7.42
CA LYS A 99 -18.07 35.07 -8.44
C LYS A 99 -19.39 35.44 -9.12
N LEU A 100 -20.19 34.45 -9.50
CA LEU A 100 -21.50 34.68 -10.13
C LEU A 100 -22.50 35.39 -9.20
N GLN A 101 -22.44 35.13 -7.89
CA GLN A 101 -23.27 35.82 -6.91
C GLN A 101 -22.80 37.25 -6.61
N GLY A 102 -21.50 37.53 -6.72
CA GLY A 102 -20.94 38.87 -6.52
C GLY A 102 -21.05 39.79 -7.73
N GLU A 103 -21.41 39.27 -8.91
CA GLU A 103 -21.66 40.04 -10.14
C GLU A 103 -23.13 40.41 -10.35
N GLN A 104 -24.04 40.04 -9.43
CA GLN A 104 -25.44 40.49 -9.36
C GLN A 104 -25.62 41.60 -8.33
#